data_AF-A0A919KX27-F1
#
_entry.id   AF-A0A919KX27-F1
#
_cell.length_a   1.000
_cell.length_b   1.000
_cell.length_c   1.000
_cell.angle_alpha   90.00
_cell.angle_beta   90.00
_cell.angle_gamma   90.00
#
_symmetry.space_group_name_H-M   'P 1'
#
loop_
_entity.id
_entity.type
_entity.pdbx_description
1 polymer ?
#
loop_
_entity_poly.entity_id
_entity_poly.type
_entity_poly.pdbx_seq_one_letter_code
_entity_poly.pdbx_strand_id
1 'polypeptide(L)'
;MRRAADLAITALAGITAIPLGLLIALLIRCTCGGPVLVRRPGTGRHGRPFEVLAFRTTRAARVPGGPAASGTTRLGALLRRTGLEQLPQLWNVVRGEMGVIGPRPDPPGQAPGRSPGPYGRYDVRPGLTGWAQVSGRAAVSRSQRAALDLWYVEHRSLRLDLRILARTVKLLLRPGGGPVVVPATPPAATPPAATPPAATPPATATGSVTVPPLPGASRQAAGPRVPRADRSEESAGPRC
;
A
#
# COMPACT_ATOMS: atom_id res chain seq x y z
N MET A 1 20.57 -5.64 18.20
CA MET A 1 21.49 -4.71 17.50
C MET A 1 20.80 -3.86 16.43
N ARG A 2 20.16 -4.45 15.39
CA ARG A 2 19.51 -3.68 14.30
C ARG A 2 18.50 -2.63 14.77
N ARG A 3 17.72 -2.93 15.82
CA ARG A 3 16.75 -1.99 16.38
C ARG A 3 17.40 -0.71 16.94
N ALA A 4 18.51 -0.84 17.66
CA ALA A 4 19.21 0.31 18.20
C ALA A 4 19.80 1.17 17.07
N ALA A 5 20.36 0.53 16.04
CA ALA A 5 20.85 1.24 14.85
C ALA A 5 19.72 1.97 14.11
N ASP A 6 18.57 1.33 13.91
CA ASP A 6 17.39 1.96 13.30
C ASP A 6 16.93 3.19 14.08
N LEU A 7 16.87 3.10 15.41
CA LEU A 7 16.48 4.22 16.28
C LEU A 7 17.53 5.33 16.26
N ALA A 8 18.82 5.01 16.29
CA ALA A 8 19.90 6.00 16.22
C ALA A 8 19.90 6.75 14.88
N ILE A 9 19.77 6.03 13.76
CA ILE A 9 19.68 6.62 12.42
C ILE A 9 18.41 7.47 12.31
N THR A 10 17.28 6.98 12.82
CA THR A 10 16.00 7.70 12.80
C THR A 10 16.06 8.97 13.66
N ALA A 11 16.72 8.92 14.82
CA ALA A 11 16.91 10.09 15.69
C ALA A 11 17.77 11.16 15.00
N LEU A 12 18.89 10.75 14.39
CA LEU A 12 19.76 11.66 13.64
C LEU A 12 19.03 12.28 12.43
N ALA A 13 18.30 11.46 11.66
CA ALA A 13 17.46 11.95 10.56
C ALA A 13 16.33 12.85 11.07
N GLY A 14 15.80 12.57 12.27
CA GLY A 14 14.75 13.34 12.94
C GLY A 14 15.13 14.80 13.16
N ILE A 15 16.41 15.11 13.44
CA ILE A 15 16.89 16.49 13.65
C ILE A 15 16.56 17.39 12.46
N THR A 16 16.69 16.87 11.23
CA THR A 16 16.35 17.60 10.00
C THR A 16 14.94 17.30 9.50
N ALA A 17 14.46 16.07 9.66
CA ALA A 17 13.14 15.64 9.19
C ALA A 17 11.99 16.26 9.97
N ILE A 18 12.13 16.53 11.27
CA ILE A 18 11.08 17.13 12.10
C ILE A 18 10.80 18.58 11.66
N PRO A 19 11.76 19.53 11.62
CA PRO A 19 11.46 20.90 11.22
C PRO A 19 10.95 20.99 9.78
N LEU A 20 11.55 20.23 8.86
CA LEU A 20 11.09 20.14 7.48
C LEU A 20 9.68 19.54 7.37
N GLY A 21 9.41 18.48 8.14
CA GLY A 21 8.12 17.82 8.20
C GLY A 21 7.01 18.73 8.74
N LEU A 22 7.31 19.55 9.75
CA LEU A 22 6.39 20.57 10.28
C LEU A 22 6.09 21.65 9.23
N LEU A 23 7.10 22.13 8.51
CA LEU A 23 6.91 23.08 7.41
C LEU A 23 6.02 22.48 6.31
N ILE A 24 6.30 21.25 5.88
CA ILE A 24 5.47 20.54 4.88
C ILE A 24 4.05 20.36 5.40
N ALA A 25 3.88 19.99 6.67
CA ALA A 25 2.58 19.84 7.30
C ALA A 25 1.77 21.14 7.28
N LEU A 26 2.42 22.28 7.60
CA LEU A 26 1.81 23.60 7.54
C LEU A 26 1.42 23.95 6.09
N LEU A 27 2.31 23.76 5.12
CA LEU A 27 2.01 24.01 3.70
C LEU A 27 0.83 23.17 3.21
N ILE A 28 0.74 21.89 3.59
CA ILE A 28 -0.41 21.05 3.26
C ILE A 28 -1.68 21.57 3.94
N ARG A 29 -1.61 22.01 5.20
CA ARG A 29 -2.78 22.55 5.90
C ARG A 29 -3.30 23.82 5.22
N CYS A 30 -2.40 24.77 4.92
CA CYS A 30 -2.76 26.06 4.32
C CYS A 30 -3.26 25.95 2.87
N THR A 31 -2.70 25.03 2.07
CA THR A 31 -3.05 24.91 0.64
C THR A 31 -4.27 24.03 0.38
N CYS A 32 -4.63 23.18 1.33
CA CYS A 32 -5.38 21.96 1.04
C CYS A 32 -6.50 21.69 2.06
N GLY A 33 -6.51 22.35 3.22
CA GLY A 33 -7.62 22.41 4.17
C GLY A 33 -8.03 21.09 4.85
N GLY A 34 -7.36 19.97 4.55
CA GLY A 34 -7.73 18.64 5.07
C GLY A 34 -6.60 17.97 5.87
N PRO A 35 -6.74 16.66 6.16
CA PRO A 35 -5.77 15.93 6.95
C PRO A 35 -4.38 15.95 6.28
N VAL A 36 -3.36 16.25 7.09
CA VAL A 36 -1.96 16.34 6.65
C VAL A 36 -1.39 14.96 6.31
N LEU A 37 -1.78 13.96 7.09
CA LEU A 37 -1.30 12.60 6.99
C LEU A 37 -2.34 11.70 6.32
N VAL A 38 -1.85 10.76 5.52
CA VAL A 38 -2.60 9.65 4.95
C VAL A 38 -2.06 8.37 5.55
N ARG A 39 -2.96 7.48 5.97
CA ARG A 39 -2.66 6.13 6.45
C ARG A 39 -3.01 5.15 5.34
N ARG A 40 -2.09 4.23 5.02
CA ARG A 40 -2.34 3.14 4.06
C ARG A 40 -2.10 1.81 4.73
N PRO A 41 -2.95 0.81 4.52
CA PRO A 41 -2.70 -0.52 5.06
C PRO A 41 -1.46 -1.11 4.39
N GLY A 42 -0.57 -1.69 5.20
CA GLY A 42 0.63 -2.38 4.77
C GLY A 42 0.87 -3.65 5.56
N THR A 43 1.67 -4.54 4.99
CA THR A 43 2.03 -5.83 5.59
C THR A 43 3.42 -5.73 6.23
N GLY A 44 3.47 -5.99 7.53
CA GLY A 44 4.67 -5.94 8.36
C GLY A 44 5.33 -7.30 8.56
N ARG A 45 6.22 -7.37 9.56
CA ARG A 45 6.92 -8.61 9.91
C ARG A 45 5.93 -9.70 10.32
N HIS A 46 6.15 -10.93 9.85
CA HIS A 46 5.28 -12.10 10.00
C HIS A 46 3.85 -11.87 9.47
N GLY A 47 3.69 -11.01 8.47
CA GLY A 47 2.39 -10.71 7.88
C GLY A 47 1.49 -9.81 8.73
N ARG A 48 1.99 -9.25 9.84
CA ARG A 48 1.17 -8.41 10.72
C ARG A 48 0.74 -7.12 10.01
N PRO A 49 -0.55 -6.78 9.96
CA PRO A 49 -1.00 -5.54 9.34
C PRO A 49 -0.56 -4.34 10.16
N PHE A 50 -0.19 -3.24 9.49
CA PHE A 50 0.07 -1.95 10.11
C PHE A 50 -0.27 -0.82 9.14
N GLU A 51 -0.31 0.42 9.64
CA GLU A 51 -0.57 1.59 8.82
C GLU A 51 0.73 2.28 8.41
N VAL A 52 1.01 2.31 7.11
CA VAL A 52 2.11 3.09 6.53
C VAL A 52 1.68 4.56 6.44
N LEU A 53 2.42 5.43 7.13
CA LEU A 53 2.15 6.87 7.14
C LEU A 53 2.76 7.56 5.92
N ALA A 54 2.10 8.60 5.43
CA ALA A 54 2.66 9.48 4.40
C ALA A 54 2.01 10.86 4.47
N PHE A 55 2.67 11.87 3.93
CA PHE A 55 2.03 13.16 3.69
C PHE A 55 0.99 13.06 2.59
N ARG A 56 -0.08 13.84 2.72
CA ARG A 56 -1.10 13.95 1.68
C ARG A 56 -0.52 14.64 0.45
N THR A 57 -0.69 13.99 -0.71
CA THR A 57 -0.23 14.52 -2.01
C THR A 57 -1.37 14.69 -3.02
N THR A 58 -2.56 14.21 -2.68
CA THR A 58 -3.76 14.29 -3.51
C THR A 58 -4.64 15.45 -3.07
N ARG A 59 -5.48 15.94 -3.98
CA ARG A 59 -6.53 16.90 -3.64
C ARG A 59 -7.54 16.28 -2.67
N ALA A 60 -8.16 17.12 -1.84
CA ALA A 60 -9.28 16.68 -1.01
C ALA A 60 -10.46 16.28 -1.91
N ALA A 61 -11.24 15.28 -1.49
CA ALA A 61 -12.52 15.00 -2.13
C ALA A 61 -13.37 16.28 -2.10
N ARG A 62 -14.08 16.56 -3.19
CA ARG A 62 -14.90 17.77 -3.31
C ARG A 62 -16.14 17.73 -2.40
N VAL A 63 -16.51 16.53 -1.92
CA VAL A 63 -17.60 16.27 -0.99
C VAL A 63 -17.05 15.41 0.17
N PRO A 64 -17.40 15.69 1.44
CA PRO A 64 -17.11 14.80 2.56
C PRO A 64 -17.62 13.39 2.29
N GLY A 65 -16.75 12.37 2.38
CA GLY A 65 -17.10 10.98 2.07
C GLY A 65 -17.15 10.63 0.57
N GLY A 66 -16.95 11.61 -0.32
CA GLY A 66 -16.82 11.38 -1.75
C GLY A 66 -15.49 10.71 -2.12
N PRO A 67 -15.37 10.12 -3.32
CA PRO A 67 -14.12 9.55 -3.79
C PRO A 67 -13.02 10.62 -3.78
N ALA A 68 -11.79 10.23 -3.43
CA ALA A 68 -10.65 11.13 -3.44
C ALA A 68 -10.57 11.84 -4.80
N ALA A 69 -10.50 13.17 -4.80
CA ALA A 69 -10.45 13.92 -6.04
C ALA A 69 -9.26 13.46 -6.89
N SER A 70 -9.53 13.12 -8.15
CA SER A 70 -8.56 12.65 -9.12
C SER A 70 -7.53 13.75 -9.40
N GLY A 71 -6.41 13.74 -8.68
CA GLY A 71 -5.33 14.68 -8.95
C GLY A 71 -4.31 14.81 -7.84
N THR A 72 -3.04 14.88 -8.22
CA THR A 72 -1.92 15.24 -7.34
C THR A 72 -1.80 16.77 -7.30
N THR A 73 -1.61 17.35 -6.13
CA THR A 73 -1.38 18.81 -6.00
C THR A 73 0.01 19.19 -6.52
N ARG A 74 0.27 20.47 -6.82
CA ARG A 74 1.63 20.91 -7.21
C ARG A 74 2.66 20.58 -6.13
N LEU A 75 2.34 20.90 -4.87
CA LEU A 75 3.13 20.50 -3.71
C LEU A 75 3.25 18.97 -3.62
N GLY A 76 2.15 18.23 -3.81
CA GLY A 76 2.16 16.77 -3.79
C GLY A 76 3.05 16.14 -4.86
N ALA A 77 3.12 16.75 -6.05
CA ALA A 77 3.99 16.32 -7.12
C ALA A 77 5.47 16.56 -6.76
N LEU A 78 5.77 17.70 -6.14
CA LEU A 78 7.11 17.99 -5.61
C LEU A 78 7.51 17.00 -4.51
N LEU A 79 6.61 16.74 -3.54
CA LEU A 79 6.86 15.79 -2.47
C LEU A 79 7.17 14.40 -3.04
N ARG A 80 6.34 13.90 -3.96
CA ARG A 80 6.57 12.61 -4.66
C ARG A 80 7.89 12.56 -5.42
N ARG A 81 8.25 13.64 -6.12
CA ARG A 81 9.51 13.73 -6.87
C ARG A 81 10.74 13.71 -5.96
N THR A 82 10.61 14.22 -4.74
CA THR A 82 11.71 14.31 -3.77
C THR A 82 11.72 13.16 -2.76
N GLY A 83 10.63 12.39 -2.67
CA GLY A 83 10.47 11.34 -1.66
C GLY A 83 10.05 11.86 -0.29
N LEU A 84 9.87 13.17 -0.15
CA LEU A 84 9.56 13.82 1.13
C LEU A 84 8.17 13.43 1.66
N GLU A 85 7.30 12.88 0.81
CA GLU A 85 5.99 12.36 1.25
C GLU A 85 6.12 11.20 2.25
N GLN A 86 7.27 10.53 2.31
CA GLN A 86 7.51 9.37 3.17
C GLN A 86 8.11 9.74 4.53
N LEU A 87 8.43 11.01 4.79
CA LEU A 87 8.96 11.45 6.09
C LEU A 87 8.12 10.97 7.29
N PRO A 88 6.77 10.95 7.25
CA PRO A 88 5.97 10.40 8.35
C PRO A 88 6.26 8.93 8.68
N GLN A 89 6.86 8.15 7.77
CA GLN A 89 7.25 6.75 8.02
C GLN A 89 8.38 6.62 9.03
N LEU A 90 9.14 7.68 9.31
CA LEU A 90 10.09 7.67 10.44
C LEU A 90 9.36 7.38 11.76
N TRP A 91 8.10 7.78 11.90
CA TRP A 91 7.28 7.40 13.05
C TRP A 91 6.96 5.89 13.06
N ASN A 92 6.72 5.27 11.91
CA ASN A 92 6.57 3.81 11.82
C ASN A 92 7.86 3.08 12.27
N VAL A 93 9.04 3.66 11.98
CA VAL A 93 10.31 3.14 12.48
C VAL A 93 10.36 3.29 14.00
N VAL A 94 10.04 4.46 14.56
CA VAL A 94 10.00 4.66 16.03
C VAL A 94 9.04 3.68 16.72
N ARG A 95 7.85 3.43 16.16
CA ARG A 95 6.87 2.45 16.67
C ARG A 95 7.32 0.98 16.53
N GLY A 96 8.31 0.72 15.68
CA GLY A 96 8.87 -0.63 15.51
C GLY A 96 8.11 -1.51 14.53
N GLU A 97 7.20 -0.91 13.77
CA GLU A 97 6.50 -1.54 12.65
C GLU A 97 7.44 -1.67 11.44
N MET A 98 8.32 -0.67 11.26
CA MET A 98 9.32 -0.60 10.20
C MET A 98 10.75 -0.55 10.76
N GLY A 99 11.72 -0.89 9.92
CA GLY A 99 13.14 -0.55 10.08
C GLY A 99 13.56 0.52 9.08
N VAL A 100 14.79 1.03 9.19
CA VAL A 100 15.33 1.96 8.19
C VAL A 100 15.58 1.21 6.88
N ILE A 101 16.12 -0.02 6.99
CA ILE A 101 16.48 -0.86 5.85
C ILE A 101 15.69 -2.16 5.89
N GLY A 102 15.06 -2.51 4.77
CA GLY A 102 14.26 -3.71 4.61
C GLY A 102 13.42 -3.72 3.33
N PRO A 103 12.72 -4.83 3.04
CA PRO A 103 11.74 -4.89 1.95
C PRO A 103 10.65 -3.83 2.09
N ARG A 104 10.16 -3.30 0.97
CA ARG A 104 9.04 -2.33 1.01
C ARG A 104 7.76 -3.04 1.51
N PRO A 105 6.93 -2.41 2.36
CA PRO A 105 5.68 -3.02 2.78
C PRO A 105 4.73 -3.20 1.59
N ASP A 106 4.16 -4.39 1.46
CA ASP A 106 3.14 -4.65 0.44
C ASP A 106 1.76 -4.22 0.93
N PRO A 107 0.85 -3.84 0.02
CA PRO A 107 -0.56 -3.72 0.36
C PRO A 107 -1.13 -5.04 0.91
N PRO A 108 -2.19 -5.00 1.73
CA PRO A 108 -2.87 -6.20 2.21
C PRO A 108 -3.39 -7.04 1.03
N GLY A 109 -3.37 -8.38 1.19
CA GLY A 109 -3.84 -9.33 0.17
C GLY A 109 -2.94 -9.47 -1.07
N GLN A 110 -1.83 -8.73 -1.12
CA GLN A 110 -0.91 -8.70 -2.25
C GLN A 110 0.44 -9.37 -1.96
N ALA A 111 0.43 -10.33 -1.02
CA ALA A 111 1.61 -11.10 -0.69
C ALA A 111 2.15 -11.83 -1.94
N PRO A 112 3.45 -11.71 -2.26
CA PRO A 112 4.04 -12.59 -3.25
C PRO A 112 3.87 -14.04 -2.78
N GLY A 113 3.74 -14.97 -3.73
CA GLY A 113 3.63 -16.40 -3.43
C GLY A 113 4.75 -16.88 -2.50
N ARG A 114 4.50 -18.00 -1.80
CA ARG A 114 5.43 -18.58 -0.84
C ARG A 114 6.82 -18.73 -1.46
N SER A 115 7.85 -18.23 -0.76
CA SER A 115 9.23 -18.39 -1.21
C SER A 115 9.64 -19.87 -1.11
N PRO A 116 10.34 -20.43 -2.10
CA PRO A 116 10.82 -21.81 -2.04
C PRO A 116 11.96 -22.03 -1.02
N GLY A 117 12.61 -20.95 -0.55
CA GLY A 117 13.69 -21.00 0.43
C GLY A 117 13.22 -20.98 1.90
N PRO A 118 14.13 -21.19 2.87
CA PRO A 118 13.80 -21.20 4.30
C PRO A 118 13.40 -19.83 4.85
N TYR A 119 13.69 -18.75 4.11
CA TYR A 119 13.39 -17.39 4.50
C TYR A 119 12.26 -16.80 3.67
N GLY A 120 11.31 -16.19 4.37
CA GLY A 120 10.22 -15.39 3.81
C GLY A 120 10.55 -13.91 3.80
N ARG A 121 10.03 -13.19 2.80
CA ARG A 121 10.14 -11.72 2.70
C ARG A 121 9.65 -10.99 3.95
N TYR A 122 8.69 -11.57 4.68
CA TYR A 122 8.12 -11.02 5.90
C TYR A 122 8.84 -11.45 7.18
N ASP A 123 9.97 -12.16 7.12
CA ASP A 123 10.72 -12.53 8.34
C ASP A 123 11.46 -11.34 8.97
N VAL A 124 11.59 -10.26 8.20
CA VAL A 124 12.15 -8.99 8.65
C VAL A 124 11.09 -7.90 8.69
N ARG A 125 11.39 -6.83 9.41
CA ARG A 125 10.55 -5.63 9.33
C ARG A 125 10.68 -5.01 7.94
N PRO A 126 9.59 -4.48 7.38
CA PRO A 126 9.69 -3.67 6.18
C PRO A 126 10.57 -2.44 6.42
N GLY A 127 11.20 -1.94 5.36
CA GLY A 127 12.14 -0.82 5.38
C GLY A 127 11.60 0.47 4.77
N LEU A 128 12.17 1.59 5.18
CA LEU A 128 12.03 2.88 4.47
C LEU A 128 12.75 2.82 3.11
N THR A 129 13.96 2.26 3.12
CA THR A 129 14.76 1.92 1.94
C THR A 129 15.12 0.42 1.95
N GLY A 130 15.59 -0.10 0.82
CA GLY A 130 15.86 -1.53 0.66
C GLY A 130 16.69 -1.85 -0.56
N TRP A 131 17.21 -3.07 -0.62
CA TRP A 131 18.08 -3.52 -1.71
C TRP A 131 17.41 -3.39 -3.08
N ALA A 132 16.14 -3.78 -3.19
CA ALA A 132 15.42 -3.66 -4.44
C ALA A 132 15.23 -2.20 -4.89
N GLN A 133 15.00 -1.29 -3.94
CA GLN A 133 14.86 0.15 -4.22
C GLN A 133 16.15 0.75 -4.77
N VAL A 134 17.31 0.38 -4.22
CA VAL A 134 18.62 0.93 -4.64
C VAL A 134 19.22 0.22 -5.87
N SER A 135 18.79 -1.01 -6.17
CA SER A 135 19.33 -1.82 -7.28
C SER A 135 18.50 -1.74 -8.56
N GLY A 136 17.17 -1.59 -8.47
CA GLY A 136 16.27 -1.77 -9.61
C GLY A 136 15.61 -0.52 -10.18
N ARG A 137 15.49 0.55 -9.40
CA ARG A 137 14.67 1.73 -9.73
C ARG A 137 13.25 1.33 -10.26
N ALA A 138 12.65 2.15 -11.11
CA ALA A 138 11.30 1.98 -11.65
C ALA A 138 11.20 0.87 -12.71
N ALA A 139 12.34 0.40 -13.24
CA ALA A 139 12.39 -0.55 -14.34
C ALA A 139 12.25 -2.02 -13.90
N VAL A 140 12.32 -2.29 -12.59
CA VAL A 140 12.28 -3.66 -12.06
C VAL A 140 10.84 -4.12 -11.86
N SER A 141 10.52 -5.27 -12.47
CA SER A 141 9.23 -5.93 -12.38
C SER A 141 8.91 -6.35 -10.95
N ARG A 142 7.63 -6.64 -10.66
CA ARG A 142 7.21 -7.08 -9.32
C ARG A 142 7.92 -8.36 -8.87
N SER A 143 8.11 -9.32 -9.78
CA SER A 143 8.81 -10.58 -9.50
C SER A 143 10.29 -10.36 -9.23
N GLN A 144 10.96 -9.53 -10.05
CA GLN A 144 12.36 -9.17 -9.82
C GLN A 144 12.55 -8.41 -8.50
N ARG A 145 11.62 -7.52 -8.14
CA ARG A 145 11.64 -6.82 -6.85
C ARG A 145 11.51 -7.80 -5.68
N ALA A 146 10.60 -8.75 -5.77
CA ALA A 146 10.44 -9.80 -4.76
C ALA A 146 11.72 -10.65 -4.63
N ALA A 147 12.35 -11.01 -5.74
CA ALA A 147 13.61 -11.75 -5.73
C ALA A 147 14.76 -10.95 -5.08
N LEU A 148 14.87 -9.65 -5.36
CA LEU A 148 15.85 -8.76 -4.73
C LEU A 148 15.59 -8.59 -3.22
N ASP A 149 14.33 -8.50 -2.82
CA ASP A 149 13.96 -8.41 -1.40
C ASP A 149 14.25 -9.72 -0.65
N LEU A 150 13.99 -10.88 -1.26
CA LEU A 150 14.35 -12.19 -0.70
C LEU A 150 15.86 -12.36 -0.57
N TRP A 151 16.61 -12.02 -1.63
CA TRP A 151 18.06 -12.04 -1.60
C TRP A 151 18.62 -11.17 -0.46
N TYR A 152 18.03 -9.99 -0.24
CA TYR A 152 18.40 -9.14 0.89
C TYR A 152 18.16 -9.82 2.24
N VAL A 153 17.01 -10.47 2.43
CA VAL A 153 16.69 -11.17 3.69
C VAL A 153 17.73 -12.25 3.98
N GLU A 154 18.12 -13.02 2.96
CA GLU A 154 19.12 -14.08 3.05
C GLU A 154 20.53 -13.56 3.33
N HIS A 155 20.92 -12.43 2.74
CA HIS A 155 22.30 -11.90 2.78
C HIS A 155 22.48 -10.69 3.70
N ARG A 156 21.49 -10.43 4.57
CA ARG A 156 21.46 -9.26 5.45
C ARG A 156 22.72 -9.20 6.33
N SER A 157 23.48 -8.14 6.18
CA SER A 157 24.69 -7.86 6.98
C SER A 157 24.83 -6.36 7.21
N LEU A 158 25.56 -5.95 8.25
CA LEU A 158 25.80 -4.53 8.51
C LEU A 158 26.49 -3.84 7.33
N ARG A 159 27.43 -4.55 6.66
CA ARG A 159 28.10 -4.06 5.45
C ARG A 159 27.13 -3.82 4.30
N LEU A 160 26.19 -4.74 4.09
CA LEU A 160 25.14 -4.58 3.07
C LEU A 160 24.21 -3.42 3.40
N ASP A 161 23.84 -3.27 4.67
CA ASP A 161 22.99 -2.17 5.15
C ASP A 161 23.65 -0.80 4.92
N LEU A 162 24.94 -0.65 5.28
CA LEU A 162 25.72 0.57 5.01
C LEU A 162 25.81 0.86 3.50
N ARG A 163 25.98 -0.17 2.67
CA ARG A 163 25.98 -0.04 1.21
C ARG A 163 24.61 0.44 0.69
N ILE A 164 23.51 -0.05 1.24
CA ILE A 164 22.15 0.40 0.89
C ILE A 164 21.96 1.86 1.29
N LEU A 165 22.38 2.23 2.50
CA LEU A 165 22.28 3.61 2.99
C LEU A 165 23.07 4.59 2.10
N ALA A 166 24.33 4.27 1.80
CA ALA A 166 25.18 5.08 0.92
C ALA A 166 24.58 5.22 -0.49
N ARG A 167 24.04 4.14 -1.06
CA ARG A 167 23.33 4.20 -2.35
C ARG A 167 22.05 5.02 -2.27
N THR A 168 21.32 4.94 -1.17
CA THR A 168 20.10 5.73 -0.94
C THR A 168 20.43 7.22 -0.94
N VAL A 169 21.45 7.65 -0.19
CA VAL A 169 21.91 9.05 -0.17
C VAL A 169 22.34 9.50 -1.58
N LYS A 170 23.14 8.69 -2.29
CA LYS A 170 23.56 9.00 -3.67
C LYS A 170 22.39 9.15 -4.64
N LEU A 171 21.30 8.41 -4.44
CA LEU A 171 20.10 8.54 -5.26
C LEU A 171 19.35 9.84 -4.96
N LEU A 172 19.16 10.17 -3.68
CA LEU A 172 18.47 11.39 -3.25
C LEU A 172 19.20 12.67 -3.67
N LEU A 173 20.54 12.65 -3.70
CA LEU A 173 21.36 13.80 -4.10
C LEU A 173 21.45 14.00 -5.62
N ARG A 174 20.98 13.05 -6.43
CA ARG A 174 21.03 13.16 -7.91
C ARG A 174 19.84 13.98 -8.42
N PRO A 175 20.06 14.99 -9.28
CA PRO A 175 18.97 15.68 -9.97
C PRO A 175 18.09 14.67 -10.74
N GLY A 176 16.78 14.65 -10.45
CA GLY A 176 15.84 13.67 -11.04
C GLY A 176 15.85 12.27 -10.42
N GLY A 177 16.57 12.05 -9.32
CA GLY A 177 16.79 10.75 -8.67
C GLY A 177 15.85 10.41 -7.49
N GLY A 178 14.64 10.98 -7.45
CA GLY A 178 13.65 10.68 -6.42
C GLY A 178 13.38 9.18 -6.25
N PRO A 179 12.97 8.72 -5.05
CA PRO A 179 12.61 7.32 -4.88
C PRO A 179 11.52 6.93 -5.87
N VAL A 180 11.56 5.67 -6.30
CA VAL A 180 10.57 5.12 -7.23
C VAL A 180 9.19 5.22 -6.60
N VAL A 181 8.45 6.23 -7.03
CA VAL A 181 7.02 6.35 -6.81
C VAL A 181 6.37 5.38 -7.79
N VAL A 182 5.99 4.21 -7.31
CA VAL A 182 4.99 3.42 -8.03
C VAL A 182 3.73 4.28 -8.01
N PRO A 183 3.16 4.67 -9.18
CA PRO A 183 1.93 5.43 -9.21
C PRO A 183 0.87 4.68 -8.41
N ALA A 184 0.02 5.44 -7.71
CA ALA A 184 -1.17 4.91 -7.08
C ALA A 184 -2.20 4.61 -8.16
N THR A 185 -1.89 3.70 -9.08
CA THR A 185 -2.91 3.07 -9.90
C THR A 185 -3.38 1.88 -9.07
N PRO A 186 -4.66 1.81 -8.64
CA PRO A 186 -5.17 0.50 -8.28
C PRO A 186 -4.92 -0.40 -9.50
N PRO A 187 -4.33 -1.60 -9.37
CA PRO A 187 -4.48 -2.56 -10.45
C PRO A 187 -5.99 -2.60 -10.73
N ALA A 188 -6.38 -2.39 -12.00
CA ALA A 188 -7.73 -2.67 -12.42
C ALA A 188 -8.09 -4.01 -11.80
N ALA A 189 -9.22 -4.07 -11.08
CA ALA A 189 -9.67 -5.31 -10.48
C ALA A 189 -9.66 -6.36 -11.59
N THR A 190 -8.68 -7.26 -11.55
CA THR A 190 -8.75 -8.45 -12.40
C THR A 190 -10.05 -9.12 -11.97
N PRO A 191 -11.04 -9.29 -12.86
CA PRO A 191 -12.22 -10.04 -12.49
C PRO A 191 -11.73 -11.40 -11.95
N PRO A 192 -12.35 -11.93 -10.87
CA PRO A 192 -11.99 -13.24 -10.39
C PRO A 192 -12.00 -14.20 -11.58
N ALA A 193 -10.90 -14.94 -11.76
CA ALA A 193 -10.83 -15.99 -12.74
C ALA A 193 -12.07 -16.85 -12.56
N ALA A 194 -12.84 -17.03 -13.65
CA ALA A 194 -14.01 -17.86 -13.64
C ALA A 194 -13.64 -19.21 -13.04
N THR A 195 -14.29 -19.57 -11.93
CA THR A 195 -14.17 -20.90 -11.35
C THR A 195 -14.50 -21.91 -12.46
N PRO A 196 -13.59 -22.84 -12.82
CA PRO A 196 -13.99 -23.92 -13.71
C PRO A 196 -15.18 -24.65 -13.07
N PRO A 197 -16.20 -25.05 -13.86
CA PRO A 197 -17.36 -25.73 -13.32
C PRO A 197 -16.90 -26.95 -12.51
N ALA A 198 -17.49 -27.12 -11.33
CA ALA A 198 -17.22 -28.24 -10.45
C ALA A 198 -17.37 -29.55 -11.24
N ALA A 199 -16.34 -30.41 -11.16
CA ALA A 199 -16.40 -31.74 -11.71
C ALA A 199 -17.60 -32.48 -11.10
N THR A 200 -18.48 -33.00 -11.96
CA THR A 200 -19.62 -33.82 -11.60
C THR A 200 -19.15 -35.03 -10.78
N PRO A 201 -19.70 -35.30 -9.59
CA PRO A 201 -19.40 -36.54 -8.88
C PRO A 201 -19.95 -37.74 -9.67
N PRO A 202 -19.27 -38.91 -9.64
CA PRO A 202 -19.76 -40.10 -10.31
C PRO A 202 -21.10 -40.55 -9.72
N ALA A 203 -22.03 -40.92 -10.60
CA ALA A 203 -23.36 -41.38 -10.26
C ALA A 203 -23.29 -42.59 -9.32
N THR A 204 -23.73 -42.40 -8.08
CA THR A 204 -24.00 -43.52 -7.16
C THR A 204 -25.41 -43.99 -7.45
N ALA A 205 -25.53 -45.21 -7.97
CA ALA A 205 -26.80 -45.88 -8.17
C ALA A 205 -27.51 -46.03 -6.83
N THR A 206 -28.72 -45.50 -6.70
CA THR A 206 -29.62 -45.79 -5.59
C THR A 206 -31.00 -46.05 -6.16
N GLY A 207 -31.50 -47.24 -5.84
CA GLY A 207 -32.75 -47.79 -6.35
C GLY A 207 -33.95 -46.89 -6.09
N SER A 208 -34.88 -46.95 -7.04
CA SER A 208 -36.19 -46.33 -7.02
C SER A 208 -37.04 -46.84 -5.85
N VAL A 209 -37.42 -45.93 -4.96
CA VAL A 209 -38.66 -46.07 -4.17
C VAL A 209 -39.57 -44.91 -4.52
N THR A 210 -40.67 -45.25 -5.18
CA THR A 210 -41.77 -44.38 -5.57
C THR A 210 -42.61 -44.05 -4.35
N VAL A 211 -42.87 -42.76 -4.10
CA VAL A 211 -43.88 -42.27 -3.15
C VAL A 211 -44.84 -41.34 -3.90
N PRO A 212 -46.18 -41.52 -3.78
CA PRO A 212 -47.17 -40.79 -4.59
C PRO A 212 -47.43 -39.35 -4.09
N PRO A 213 -48.02 -38.47 -4.93
CA PRO A 213 -48.12 -37.04 -4.65
C PRO A 213 -49.34 -36.68 -3.80
N LEU A 214 -49.23 -35.61 -3.01
CA LEU A 214 -50.35 -34.91 -2.39
C LEU A 214 -50.64 -33.57 -3.12
N PRO A 215 -51.90 -33.17 -3.30
CA PRO A 215 -52.28 -32.08 -4.17
C PRO A 215 -52.43 -30.73 -3.45
N GLY A 216 -52.12 -29.66 -4.19
CA GLY A 216 -52.79 -28.36 -4.09
C GLY A 216 -52.23 -27.34 -3.10
N ALA A 217 -51.64 -26.26 -3.62
CA ALA A 217 -52.02 -24.88 -3.27
C ALA A 217 -51.17 -23.90 -4.09
N SER A 218 -51.87 -23.12 -4.89
CA SER A 218 -51.41 -21.98 -5.66
C SER A 218 -51.25 -20.74 -4.78
N ARG A 219 -50.26 -19.88 -5.06
CA ARG A 219 -50.45 -18.46 -5.44
C ARG A 219 -49.14 -17.64 -5.43
N GLN A 220 -49.14 -16.69 -6.35
CA GLN A 220 -48.18 -15.62 -6.63
C GLN A 220 -48.06 -14.61 -5.49
N ALA A 221 -46.94 -13.87 -5.43
CA ALA A 221 -46.96 -12.40 -5.33
C ALA A 221 -45.57 -11.77 -5.54
N ALA A 222 -45.54 -10.76 -6.41
CA ALA A 222 -44.42 -9.88 -6.68
C ALA A 222 -44.35 -8.70 -5.67
N GLY A 223 -43.17 -8.09 -5.52
CA GLY A 223 -42.95 -6.87 -4.74
C GLY A 223 -41.65 -6.14 -5.13
N PRO A 224 -41.51 -4.82 -4.86
CA PRO A 224 -41.28 -3.83 -5.93
C PRO A 224 -39.90 -3.13 -5.96
N ARG A 225 -39.68 -2.39 -7.07
CA ARG A 225 -38.52 -1.53 -7.37
C ARG A 225 -38.56 -0.20 -6.61
N VAL A 226 -37.38 0.30 -6.22
CA VAL A 226 -37.14 1.62 -5.59
C VAL A 226 -36.73 2.66 -6.65
N PRO A 227 -37.23 3.92 -6.60
CA PRO A 227 -36.89 4.96 -7.58
C PRO A 227 -35.64 5.78 -7.22
N ARG A 228 -34.99 6.31 -8.26
CA ARG A 228 -33.89 7.29 -8.22
C ARG A 228 -34.42 8.67 -7.86
N ALA A 229 -33.74 9.35 -6.93
CA ALA A 229 -33.86 10.79 -6.74
C ALA A 229 -32.77 11.52 -7.52
N ASP A 230 -33.24 12.49 -8.30
CA ASP A 230 -32.49 13.47 -9.05
C ASP A 230 -32.11 14.67 -8.16
N ARG A 231 -31.10 15.39 -8.65
CA ARG A 231 -31.00 16.84 -8.67
C ARG A 231 -30.08 17.59 -7.68
N SER A 232 -29.21 18.35 -8.37
CA SER A 232 -28.86 19.77 -8.19
C SER A 232 -27.88 20.22 -7.10
N GLU A 233 -26.83 20.85 -7.64
CA GLU A 233 -26.19 22.10 -7.22
C GLU A 233 -25.46 22.12 -5.87
N GLU A 234 -24.14 22.35 -5.91
CA GLU A 234 -23.52 23.28 -4.96
C GLU A 234 -22.12 23.75 -5.40
N SER A 235 -22.03 25.08 -5.46
CA SER A 235 -20.95 26.02 -5.11
C SER A 235 -19.46 25.66 -5.26
N ALA A 236 -18.76 26.66 -5.78
CA ALA A 236 -17.32 26.70 -5.95
C ALA A 236 -16.60 26.99 -4.63
N GLY A 237 -16.22 25.94 -3.89
CA GLY A 237 -15.19 26.02 -2.87
C GLY A 237 -13.77 26.25 -3.43
N PRO A 238 -12.81 26.66 -2.57
CA PRO A 238 -11.48 27.13 -2.96
C PRO A 238 -10.71 26.10 -3.78
N ARG A 239 -10.12 26.56 -4.88
CA ARG A 239 -9.47 25.72 -5.88
C ARG A 239 -8.02 25.39 -5.46
N CYS A 240 -7.70 24.09 -5.45
CA CYS A 240 -6.34 23.53 -5.32
C CYS A 240 -5.60 23.44 -6.66
#